data_AF-A0A258RC86-F1
#
_entry.id   AF-A0A258RC86-F1
#
_cell.length_a   1.000
_cell.length_b   1.000
_cell.length_c   1.000
_cell.angle_alpha   90.00
_cell.angle_beta   90.00
_cell.angle_gamma   90.00
#
_symmetry.space_group_name_H-M   'P 1'
#
loop_
_entity.id
_entity.type
_entity.pdbx_description
1 polymer ?
#
loop_
_entity_poly.entity_id
_entity_poly.type
_entity_poly.pdbx_seq_one_letter_code
_entity_poly.pdbx_strand_id
1 'polypeptide(L)'
;MTGIAQFMGQVTARQLDSAVQFNSDVALLIGLCWAVLQRIVHRRDVVECRRWGIAVAAMGLLGFIQATDWLVAAGLIFDDWFLDLPLWAAVSVLMRAALRRNQQRPWVSQLWYAGLALQFVFVLCDYGDGRTIGWLPFSSSEIASVAEWAELLAIECHVAALALSAAGLDLAGMRKTVPALGVEARRVYQAGHLFCHASYPPVRWAFYPVVHEALMLVACIALLVAVGPRVRRLSGRSLRAQFGDLLALALEQEIDPLTYYLQELYRPGGVAEADLYLTRLETKNGLLNALNTVRAQPEVTHEMKDKALFAHRCERAGLAVVGTWLTCDADGVHWQIDRPALQGDLFCKPRAGRGARGVLVFHRIGNERYRALDGQELDLDELIDRVERIGRRVPMIIQRRLHNHPEIADLADQSLIAIRVLTCLDARGDPVVTHGLLRILSKLEPSWGRRDEFASPIELHSGRLGSLVSDRVAQIERYSHHPVTRQRVEGRVLEQWPAISALAIAAHGTFRHRVLVGWDIAATVDGPVLLEGNTNLDVMFPQRAYGEGFGRSPLGPLLHLHLADLARIRGIAPGQSPESLNKRRAVASGS
;
A
#
# COMPACT_ATOMS: atom_id res chain seq x y z
N MET A 1 44.51 -41.79 -17.83
CA MET A 1 45.04 -40.94 -16.74
C MET A 1 46.43 -40.35 -17.03
N THR A 2 47.14 -40.80 -18.07
CA THR A 2 48.48 -40.30 -18.43
C THR A 2 48.48 -38.96 -19.18
N GLY A 3 47.47 -38.65 -19.98
CA GLY A 3 47.39 -37.35 -20.68
C GLY A 3 47.07 -36.14 -19.79
N ILE A 4 46.29 -36.31 -18.72
CA ILE A 4 45.96 -35.24 -17.76
C ILE A 4 47.13 -34.96 -16.82
N ALA A 5 47.89 -35.99 -16.42
CA ALA A 5 49.11 -35.82 -15.65
C ALA A 5 50.24 -35.16 -16.49
N GLN A 6 50.30 -35.42 -17.80
CA GLN A 6 51.23 -34.74 -18.71
C GLN A 6 50.80 -33.29 -19.00
N PHE A 7 49.50 -33.02 -19.09
CA PHE A 7 48.97 -31.65 -19.19
C PHE A 7 49.24 -30.86 -17.89
N MET A 8 48.97 -31.44 -16.72
CA MET A 8 49.27 -30.81 -15.42
C MET A 8 50.77 -30.72 -15.12
N GLY A 9 51.59 -31.63 -15.65
CA GLY A 9 53.05 -31.60 -15.53
C GLY A 9 53.75 -30.62 -16.49
N GLN A 10 53.08 -30.20 -17.57
CA GLN A 10 53.54 -29.15 -18.50
C GLN A 10 53.02 -27.76 -18.15
N VAL A 11 52.06 -27.64 -17.23
CA VAL A 11 51.80 -26.39 -16.48
C VAL A 11 52.88 -26.25 -15.41
N THR A 12 54.13 -26.23 -15.85
CA THR A 12 55.30 -25.92 -15.02
C THR A 12 55.19 -24.48 -14.56
N ALA A 13 54.79 -24.26 -13.30
CA ALA A 13 55.37 -23.31 -12.34
C ALA A 13 55.82 -21.92 -12.86
N ARG A 14 55.20 -21.38 -13.91
CA ARG A 14 55.48 -20.07 -14.48
C ARG A 14 54.16 -19.35 -14.64
N GLN A 15 54.01 -18.25 -13.89
CA GLN A 15 52.89 -17.30 -13.82
C GLN A 15 51.78 -17.60 -12.81
N LEU A 16 52.15 -17.88 -11.55
CA LEU A 16 51.39 -17.36 -10.40
C LEU A 16 52.27 -16.26 -9.81
N ASP A 17 51.87 -14.99 -9.94
CA ASP A 17 52.74 -13.85 -9.63
C ASP A 17 53.00 -13.69 -8.10
N SER A 18 52.13 -14.21 -7.24
CA SER A 18 52.36 -14.27 -5.79
C SER A 18 51.54 -15.38 -5.08
N ALA A 19 51.96 -15.75 -3.85
CA ALA A 19 51.18 -16.66 -3.00
C ALA A 19 49.83 -16.06 -2.56
N VAL A 20 49.69 -14.74 -2.59
CA VAL A 20 48.44 -14.03 -2.27
C VAL A 20 47.44 -14.25 -3.40
N GLN A 21 47.88 -14.13 -4.66
CA GLN A 21 47.04 -14.36 -5.83
C GLN A 21 46.43 -15.77 -5.84
N PHE A 22 47.25 -16.79 -5.58
CA PHE A 22 46.77 -18.18 -5.49
C PHE A 22 45.67 -18.35 -4.42
N ASN A 23 45.80 -17.69 -3.26
CA ASN A 23 44.79 -17.74 -2.22
C ASN A 23 43.51 -17.00 -2.63
N SER A 24 43.63 -15.89 -3.35
CA SER A 24 42.49 -15.14 -3.87
C SER A 24 41.68 -15.98 -4.88
N ASP A 25 42.37 -16.66 -5.80
CA ASP A 25 41.76 -17.57 -6.78
C ASP A 25 41.02 -18.73 -6.09
N VAL A 26 41.63 -19.31 -5.04
CA VAL A 26 41.03 -20.38 -4.24
C VAL A 26 39.80 -19.87 -3.48
N ALA A 27 39.90 -18.72 -2.82
CA ALA A 27 38.79 -18.10 -2.09
C ALA A 27 37.61 -17.81 -3.02
N LEU A 28 37.89 -17.28 -4.20
CA LEU A 28 36.91 -17.01 -5.24
C LEU A 28 36.24 -18.30 -5.73
N LEU A 29 37.02 -19.33 -6.04
CA LEU A 29 36.48 -20.62 -6.48
C LEU A 29 35.56 -21.21 -5.42
N ILE A 30 35.93 -21.15 -4.14
CA ILE A 30 35.09 -21.55 -3.01
C ILE A 30 33.78 -20.73 -3.00
N GLY A 31 33.87 -19.41 -3.12
CA GLY A 31 32.71 -18.51 -3.17
C GLY A 31 31.77 -18.80 -4.31
N LEU A 32 32.30 -19.03 -5.52
CA LEU A 32 31.54 -19.36 -6.72
C LEU A 32 30.89 -20.73 -6.59
N CYS A 33 31.63 -21.76 -6.20
CA CYS A 33 31.11 -23.10 -5.97
C CYS A 33 30.01 -23.09 -4.89
N TRP A 34 30.22 -22.33 -3.81
CA TRP A 34 29.21 -22.15 -2.76
C TRP A 34 27.95 -21.46 -3.31
N ALA A 35 28.09 -20.37 -4.04
CA ALA A 35 26.95 -19.66 -4.63
C ALA A 35 26.19 -20.53 -5.65
N VAL A 36 26.89 -21.32 -6.46
CA VAL A 36 26.28 -22.28 -7.40
C VAL A 36 25.56 -23.39 -6.64
N LEU A 37 26.19 -23.97 -5.60
CA LEU A 37 25.57 -24.97 -4.75
C LEU A 37 24.29 -24.43 -4.12
N GLN A 38 24.34 -23.23 -3.54
CA GLN A 38 23.18 -22.60 -2.93
C GLN A 38 22.08 -22.29 -3.96
N ARG A 39 22.45 -21.86 -5.17
CA ARG A 39 21.50 -21.71 -6.28
C ARG A 39 20.82 -23.03 -6.65
N ILE A 40 21.57 -24.15 -6.66
CA ILE A 40 21.04 -25.49 -6.94
C ILE A 40 20.13 -25.97 -5.80
N VAL A 41 20.56 -25.81 -4.54
CA VAL A 41 19.78 -26.16 -3.34
C VAL A 41 18.46 -25.40 -3.32
N HIS A 42 18.52 -24.08 -3.56
CA HIS A 42 17.36 -23.19 -3.58
C HIS A 42 16.68 -23.08 -4.94
N ARG A 43 16.95 -23.98 -5.91
CA ARG A 43 16.38 -23.92 -7.28
C ARG A 43 14.84 -23.88 -7.34
N ARG A 44 14.17 -24.25 -6.24
CA ARG A 44 12.71 -24.27 -6.10
C ARG A 44 12.14 -22.97 -5.51
N ASP A 45 12.95 -22.16 -4.83
CA ASP A 45 12.61 -20.83 -4.31
C ASP A 45 13.15 -19.78 -5.29
N VAL A 46 12.28 -19.09 -6.03
CA VAL A 46 12.70 -18.17 -7.10
C VAL A 46 13.44 -16.96 -6.54
N VAL A 47 13.09 -16.48 -5.34
CA VAL A 47 13.76 -15.34 -4.71
C VAL A 47 15.16 -15.74 -4.28
N GLU A 48 15.30 -16.87 -3.59
CA GLU A 48 16.62 -17.37 -3.17
C GLU A 48 17.45 -17.83 -4.37
N CYS A 49 16.86 -18.48 -5.37
CA CYS A 49 17.54 -18.88 -6.60
C CYS A 49 18.03 -17.66 -7.40
N ARG A 50 17.23 -16.60 -7.50
CA ARG A 50 17.63 -15.34 -8.13
C ARG A 50 18.71 -14.64 -7.32
N ARG A 51 18.58 -14.59 -5.99
CA ARG A 51 19.59 -14.05 -5.07
C ARG A 51 20.94 -14.75 -5.24
N TRP A 52 20.93 -16.08 -5.26
CA TRP A 52 22.13 -16.88 -5.49
C TRP A 52 22.61 -16.81 -6.94
N GLY A 53 21.72 -16.59 -7.92
CA GLY A 53 22.11 -16.26 -9.30
C GLY A 53 22.87 -14.93 -9.40
N ILE A 54 22.44 -13.92 -8.64
CA ILE A 54 23.15 -12.64 -8.50
C ILE A 54 24.50 -12.86 -7.80
N ALA A 55 24.54 -13.69 -6.75
CA ALA A 55 25.80 -14.03 -6.08
C ALA A 55 26.79 -14.76 -7.01
N VAL A 56 26.30 -15.69 -7.83
CA VAL A 56 27.10 -16.36 -8.87
C VAL A 56 27.62 -15.34 -9.89
N ALA A 57 26.79 -14.39 -10.33
CA ALA A 57 27.23 -13.35 -11.26
C ALA A 57 28.30 -12.44 -10.65
N ALA A 58 28.16 -12.06 -9.37
CA ALA A 58 29.15 -11.26 -8.66
C ALA A 58 30.49 -12.00 -8.48
N MET A 59 30.46 -13.28 -8.07
CA MET A 59 31.67 -14.10 -7.95
C MET A 59 32.30 -14.37 -9.32
N GLY A 60 31.50 -14.59 -10.37
CA GLY A 60 32.01 -14.73 -11.73
C GLY A 60 32.66 -13.44 -12.25
N LEU A 61 32.12 -12.27 -11.88
CA LEU A 61 32.68 -10.98 -12.24
C LEU A 61 33.99 -10.70 -11.50
N LEU A 62 34.09 -11.05 -10.22
CA LEU A 62 35.34 -11.02 -9.47
C LEU A 62 36.42 -11.90 -10.14
N GLY A 63 36.06 -13.11 -10.57
CA GLY A 63 37.01 -13.96 -11.31
C GLY A 63 37.40 -13.45 -12.67
N PHE A 64 36.51 -12.70 -13.32
CA PHE A 64 36.86 -12.02 -14.55
C PHE A 64 37.86 -10.88 -14.30
N ILE A 65 37.68 -10.11 -13.23
CA ILE A 65 38.64 -9.09 -12.79
C ILE A 65 39.99 -9.74 -12.51
N GLN A 66 40.07 -10.83 -11.75
CA GLN A 66 41.36 -11.49 -11.52
C GLN A 66 42.03 -12.05 -12.79
N ALA A 67 41.25 -12.29 -13.84
CA ALA A 67 41.77 -12.76 -15.12
C ALA A 67 42.18 -11.63 -16.08
N THR A 68 41.93 -10.35 -15.76
CA THR A 68 42.33 -9.23 -16.63
C THR A 68 43.84 -9.14 -16.75
N ASP A 69 44.60 -9.39 -15.68
CA ASP A 69 46.06 -9.39 -15.68
C ASP A 69 46.62 -10.39 -16.69
N TRP A 70 46.02 -11.58 -16.78
CA TRP A 70 46.38 -12.58 -17.77
C TRP A 70 46.04 -12.14 -19.20
N LEU A 71 44.90 -11.46 -19.39
CA LEU A 71 44.49 -10.93 -20.70
C LEU A 71 45.40 -9.79 -21.17
N VAL A 72 45.86 -8.93 -20.25
CA VAL A 72 46.85 -7.88 -20.51
C VAL A 72 48.21 -8.51 -20.84
N ALA A 73 48.66 -9.48 -20.04
CA ALA A 73 49.91 -10.22 -20.29
C ALA A 73 49.90 -11.01 -21.61
N ALA A 74 48.73 -11.49 -22.04
CA ALA A 74 48.52 -12.13 -23.34
C ALA A 74 48.38 -11.13 -24.52
N GLY A 75 48.38 -9.82 -24.25
CA GLY A 75 48.27 -8.76 -25.25
C GLY A 75 46.87 -8.63 -25.87
N LEU A 76 45.84 -9.16 -25.21
CA LEU A 76 44.45 -9.10 -25.68
C LEU A 76 43.75 -7.79 -25.30
N ILE A 77 44.23 -7.11 -24.26
CA ILE A 77 43.72 -5.81 -23.77
C ILE A 77 44.93 -4.90 -23.51
N PHE A 78 44.78 -3.59 -23.78
CA PHE A 78 45.89 -2.62 -23.68
C PHE A 78 46.22 -2.19 -22.24
N ASP A 79 45.21 -2.13 -21.37
CA ASP A 79 45.30 -1.60 -20.01
C ASP A 79 44.04 -2.05 -19.24
N ASP A 80 44.19 -2.51 -18.00
CA ASP A 80 43.14 -3.12 -17.16
C ASP A 80 42.38 -2.10 -16.30
N TRP A 81 43.04 -1.04 -15.82
CA TRP A 81 42.46 -0.08 -14.86
C TRP A 81 41.13 0.56 -15.28
N PHE A 82 40.91 0.78 -16.59
CA PHE A 82 39.66 1.40 -17.08
C PHE A 82 38.46 0.44 -16.97
N LEU A 83 38.73 -0.86 -16.97
CA LEU A 83 37.74 -1.93 -16.82
C LEU A 83 37.50 -2.27 -15.35
N ASP A 84 38.52 -2.23 -14.50
CA ASP A 84 38.39 -2.73 -13.13
C ASP A 84 37.48 -1.89 -12.26
N LEU A 85 37.58 -0.56 -12.32
CA LEU A 85 36.72 0.33 -11.53
C LEU A 85 35.20 0.09 -11.76
N PRO A 86 34.69 0.06 -13.01
CA PRO A 86 33.27 -0.24 -13.24
C PRO A 86 32.90 -1.69 -12.92
N LEU A 87 33.81 -2.66 -13.12
CA LEU A 87 33.56 -4.07 -12.78
C LEU A 87 33.45 -4.26 -11.27
N TRP A 88 34.37 -3.68 -10.50
CA TRP A 88 34.35 -3.66 -9.04
C TRP A 88 33.10 -2.96 -8.48
N ALA A 89 32.70 -1.82 -9.07
CA ALA A 89 31.45 -1.16 -8.70
C ALA A 89 30.23 -2.07 -8.96
N ALA A 90 30.23 -2.80 -10.09
CA ALA A 90 29.18 -3.77 -10.40
C ALA A 90 29.18 -4.96 -9.42
N VAL A 91 30.35 -5.50 -9.04
CA VAL A 91 30.48 -6.50 -7.97
C VAL A 91 29.83 -5.99 -6.69
N SER A 92 30.12 -4.76 -6.28
CA SER A 92 29.55 -4.21 -5.04
C SER A 92 28.03 -4.10 -5.08
N VAL A 93 27.46 -3.68 -6.22
CA VAL A 93 26.01 -3.61 -6.42
C VAL A 93 25.39 -5.01 -6.35
N LEU A 94 25.99 -5.99 -7.03
CA LEU A 94 25.51 -7.36 -7.06
C LEU A 94 25.61 -8.02 -5.68
N MET A 95 26.71 -7.83 -4.94
CA MET A 95 26.86 -8.34 -3.58
C MET A 95 25.85 -7.73 -2.61
N ARG A 96 25.65 -6.41 -2.67
CA ARG A 96 24.61 -5.76 -1.85
C ARG A 96 23.22 -6.33 -2.14
N ALA A 97 22.90 -6.58 -3.40
CA ALA A 97 21.65 -7.20 -3.81
C ALA A 97 21.54 -8.65 -3.30
N ALA A 98 22.61 -9.43 -3.38
CA ALA A 98 22.67 -10.81 -2.89
C ALA A 98 22.55 -10.93 -1.36
N LEU A 99 23.02 -9.93 -0.61
CA LEU A 99 23.06 -9.94 0.86
C LEU A 99 21.90 -9.19 1.53
N ARG A 100 21.09 -8.42 0.78
CA ARG A 100 20.07 -7.49 1.30
C ARG A 100 19.16 -8.07 2.39
N ARG A 101 18.64 -9.28 2.18
CA ARG A 101 17.74 -9.96 3.13
C ARG A 101 18.39 -10.26 4.48
N ASN A 102 19.71 -10.45 4.48
CA ASN A 102 20.49 -10.83 5.65
C ASN A 102 21.29 -9.67 6.24
N GLN A 103 21.13 -8.44 5.72
CA GLN A 103 21.77 -7.23 6.28
C GLN A 103 21.29 -6.90 7.70
N GLN A 104 20.13 -7.43 8.12
CA GLN A 104 19.67 -7.34 9.51
C GLN A 104 20.52 -8.17 10.48
N ARG A 105 21.37 -9.07 9.97
CA ARG A 105 22.37 -9.79 10.77
C ARG A 105 23.63 -8.93 10.87
N PRO A 106 24.04 -8.51 12.09
CA PRO A 106 25.14 -7.56 12.26
C PRO A 106 26.45 -8.06 11.65
N TRP A 107 26.77 -9.35 11.78
CA TRP A 107 27.99 -9.94 11.22
C TRP A 107 28.03 -9.97 9.69
N VAL A 108 26.91 -10.24 9.02
CA VAL A 108 26.83 -10.24 7.55
C VAL A 108 27.00 -8.82 7.02
N SER A 109 26.39 -7.83 7.69
CA SER A 109 26.53 -6.43 7.34
C SER A 109 27.95 -5.90 7.57
N GLN A 110 28.57 -6.26 8.70
CA GLN A 110 29.95 -5.88 9.03
C GLN A 110 30.96 -6.44 8.03
N LEU A 111 30.86 -7.73 7.68
CA LEU A 111 31.73 -8.34 6.68
C LEU A 111 31.53 -7.72 5.29
N TRP A 112 30.29 -7.41 4.92
CA TRP A 112 30.01 -6.69 3.68
C TRP A 112 30.67 -5.29 3.66
N TYR A 113 30.52 -4.50 4.72
CA TYR A 113 31.14 -3.17 4.80
C TYR A 113 32.67 -3.24 4.86
N ALA A 114 33.23 -4.24 5.56
CA ALA A 114 34.67 -4.48 5.59
C ALA A 114 35.21 -4.83 4.20
N GLY A 115 34.53 -5.73 3.48
CA GLY A 115 34.89 -6.09 2.10
C GLY A 115 34.83 -4.89 1.15
N LEU A 116 33.79 -4.05 1.27
CA LEU A 116 33.67 -2.83 0.47
C LEU A 116 34.78 -1.80 0.79
N ALA A 117 35.16 -1.66 2.06
CA ALA A 117 36.23 -0.75 2.47
C ALA A 117 37.60 -1.23 1.95
N LEU A 118 37.87 -2.54 2.05
CA LEU A 118 39.10 -3.15 1.53
C LEU A 118 39.17 -3.07 0.01
N GLN A 119 38.05 -3.27 -0.68
CA GLN A 119 37.94 -3.06 -2.13
C GLN A 119 38.29 -1.61 -2.52
N PHE A 120 37.85 -0.61 -1.73
CA PHE A 120 38.21 0.77 -1.99
C PHE A 120 39.71 1.03 -1.77
N VAL A 121 40.34 0.37 -0.79
CA VAL A 121 41.79 0.41 -0.58
C VAL A 121 42.52 -0.21 -1.78
N PHE A 122 42.10 -1.38 -2.26
CA PHE A 122 42.65 -2.01 -3.46
C PHE A 122 42.62 -1.05 -4.65
N VAL A 123 41.44 -0.53 -5.01
CA VAL A 123 41.27 0.39 -6.15
C VAL A 123 42.14 1.65 -6.02
N LEU A 124 42.33 2.17 -4.81
CA LEU A 124 43.18 3.33 -4.58
C LEU A 124 44.68 3.02 -4.73
N CYS A 125 45.11 1.85 -4.23
CA CYS A 125 46.49 1.40 -4.34
C CYS A 125 46.83 1.04 -5.79
N ASP A 126 45.95 0.33 -6.46
CA ASP A 126 46.05 -0.07 -7.88
C ASP A 126 46.11 1.17 -8.80
N TYR A 127 45.22 2.15 -8.60
CA TYR A 127 45.30 3.44 -9.29
C TYR A 127 46.60 4.21 -9.04
N GLY A 128 47.22 3.98 -7.88
CA GLY A 128 48.47 4.60 -7.46
C GLY A 128 49.73 3.86 -7.88
N ASP A 129 49.63 2.61 -8.32
CA ASP A 129 50.77 1.87 -8.82
C ASP A 129 51.14 2.39 -10.23
N GLY A 130 52.44 2.62 -10.47
CA GLY A 130 52.94 3.24 -11.70
C GLY A 130 52.74 4.76 -11.86
N ARG A 131 51.91 5.42 -11.04
CA ARG A 131 51.82 6.89 -10.98
C ARG A 131 52.37 7.36 -9.65
N THR A 132 53.53 8.02 -9.60
CA THR A 132 54.11 8.54 -8.37
C THR A 132 53.13 9.44 -7.61
N ILE A 133 52.40 8.84 -6.67
CA ILE A 133 51.59 9.54 -5.69
C ILE A 133 52.57 10.11 -4.67
N GLY A 134 53.22 11.24 -5.02
CA GLY A 134 54.38 11.83 -4.33
C GLY A 134 54.17 12.34 -2.90
N TRP A 135 53.09 11.92 -2.22
CA TRP A 135 52.75 12.29 -0.84
C TRP A 135 52.59 11.07 0.09
N LEU A 136 52.70 9.84 -0.42
CA LEU A 136 52.70 8.61 0.39
C LEU A 136 54.14 8.15 0.68
N PRO A 137 54.49 7.81 1.93
CA PRO A 137 55.85 7.41 2.32
C PRO A 137 56.22 5.97 1.93
N PHE A 138 55.50 5.34 0.99
CA PHE A 138 55.64 3.93 0.61
C PHE A 138 56.28 3.76 -0.76
N SER A 139 57.08 2.72 -0.92
CA SER A 139 57.62 2.29 -2.22
C SER A 139 56.54 1.68 -3.11
N SER A 140 56.72 1.69 -4.43
CA SER A 140 55.77 1.08 -5.37
C SER A 140 55.54 -0.41 -5.07
N SER A 141 56.58 -1.14 -4.67
CA SER A 141 56.46 -2.55 -4.26
C SER A 141 55.63 -2.75 -2.99
N GLU A 142 55.68 -1.80 -2.05
CA GLU A 142 54.85 -1.86 -0.83
C GLU A 142 53.38 -1.54 -1.15
N ILE A 143 53.13 -0.60 -2.06
CA ILE A 143 51.78 -0.27 -2.53
C ILE A 143 51.14 -1.45 -3.27
N ALA A 144 51.89 -2.09 -4.18
CA ALA A 144 51.46 -3.29 -4.88
C ALA A 144 51.13 -4.44 -3.91
N SER A 145 51.98 -4.66 -2.91
CA SER A 145 51.71 -5.69 -1.89
C SER A 145 50.46 -5.37 -1.06
N VAL A 146 50.25 -4.10 -0.68
CA VAL A 146 49.02 -3.69 0.03
C VAL A 146 47.78 -3.88 -0.85
N ALA A 147 47.87 -3.63 -2.16
CA ALA A 147 46.79 -3.88 -3.11
C ALA A 147 46.42 -5.37 -3.13
N GLU A 148 47.40 -6.27 -3.35
CA GLU A 148 47.17 -7.73 -3.37
C GLU A 148 46.49 -8.23 -2.09
N TRP A 149 46.96 -7.78 -0.92
CA TRP A 149 46.37 -8.18 0.36
C TRP A 149 44.97 -7.60 0.57
N ALA A 150 44.74 -6.34 0.16
CA ALA A 150 43.43 -5.71 0.25
C ALA A 150 42.40 -6.42 -0.65
N GLU A 151 42.81 -6.86 -1.83
CA GLU A 151 41.99 -7.64 -2.75
C GLU A 151 41.59 -8.99 -2.13
N LEU A 152 42.58 -9.78 -1.67
CA LEU A 152 42.33 -11.08 -1.03
C LEU A 152 41.34 -10.94 0.13
N LEU A 153 41.61 -10.02 1.06
CA LEU A 153 40.77 -9.81 2.24
C LEU A 153 39.37 -9.33 1.85
N ALA A 154 39.25 -8.52 0.79
CA ALA A 154 37.94 -8.13 0.25
C ALA A 154 37.17 -9.35 -0.26
N ILE A 155 37.80 -10.22 -1.07
CA ILE A 155 37.18 -11.45 -1.58
C ILE A 155 36.75 -12.35 -0.41
N GLU A 156 37.63 -12.61 0.55
CA GLU A 156 37.32 -13.42 1.73
C GLU A 156 36.15 -12.85 2.54
N CYS A 157 36.09 -11.54 2.73
CA CYS A 157 34.96 -10.88 3.39
C CYS A 157 33.64 -11.10 2.63
N HIS A 158 33.65 -10.99 1.30
CA HIS A 158 32.47 -11.23 0.47
C HIS A 158 32.02 -12.70 0.53
N VAL A 159 32.96 -13.64 0.46
CA VAL A 159 32.70 -15.08 0.55
C VAL A 159 32.16 -15.45 1.92
N ALA A 160 32.76 -14.94 3.00
CA ALA A 160 32.29 -15.15 4.38
C ALA A 160 30.90 -14.55 4.59
N ALA A 161 30.63 -13.35 4.07
CA ALA A 161 29.31 -12.74 4.13
C ALA A 161 28.26 -13.59 3.40
N LEU A 162 28.58 -14.13 2.22
CA LEU A 162 27.71 -15.07 1.50
C LEU A 162 27.49 -16.36 2.28
N ALA A 163 28.55 -16.96 2.82
CA ALA A 163 28.48 -18.19 3.61
C ALA A 163 27.59 -18.02 4.85
N LEU A 164 27.77 -16.94 5.62
CA LEU A 164 26.94 -16.63 6.79
C LEU A 164 25.51 -16.21 6.43
N SER A 165 25.30 -15.72 5.21
CA SER A 165 23.96 -15.47 4.67
C SER A 165 23.21 -16.79 4.34
N ALA A 166 23.95 -17.88 4.11
CA ALA A 166 23.42 -19.21 3.80
C ALA A 166 23.31 -20.11 5.05
N ALA A 167 24.17 -19.91 6.04
CA ALA A 167 24.17 -20.63 7.30
C ALA A 167 22.95 -20.25 8.16
N GLY A 168 21.80 -20.79 7.80
CA GLY A 168 20.66 -20.97 8.70
C GLY A 168 20.94 -22.13 9.64
N LEU A 169 21.75 -21.92 10.68
CA LEU A 169 21.56 -22.68 11.92
C LEU A 169 20.21 -22.22 12.48
N ASP A 170 19.17 -22.98 12.15
CA ASP A 170 17.79 -22.80 12.59
C ASP A 170 17.67 -23.21 14.07
N LEU A 171 18.32 -22.44 14.95
CA LEU A 171 18.24 -22.57 16.41
C LEU A 171 17.24 -21.59 17.03
N ALA A 172 16.49 -20.86 16.21
CA ALA A 172 15.36 -20.05 16.67
C ALA A 172 14.07 -20.79 16.32
N GLY A 173 13.60 -21.61 17.26
CA GLY A 173 12.39 -22.38 17.14
C GLY A 173 11.24 -21.58 16.51
N MET A 174 10.52 -22.26 15.61
CA MET A 174 9.30 -21.82 14.95
C MET A 174 8.35 -21.05 15.88
N ARG A 175 8.54 -19.74 16.02
CA ARG A 175 7.42 -18.82 16.20
C ARG A 175 6.98 -18.43 14.81
N LYS A 176 5.88 -19.03 14.34
CA LYS A 176 5.10 -18.46 13.24
C LYS A 176 4.63 -17.09 13.69
N THR A 177 5.43 -16.05 13.45
CA THR A 177 4.98 -14.67 13.63
C THR A 177 3.88 -14.45 12.60
N VAL A 178 2.68 -14.12 13.06
CA VAL A 178 1.59 -13.70 12.16
C VAL A 178 2.13 -12.48 11.38
N PRO A 179 2.18 -12.53 10.04
CA PRO A 179 2.65 -11.39 9.26
C PRO A 179 1.81 -10.16 9.56
N ALA A 180 2.40 -8.97 9.41
CA ALA A 180 1.65 -7.73 9.56
C ALA A 180 0.45 -7.70 8.58
N LEU A 181 -0.63 -7.02 8.98
CA LEU A 181 -1.90 -7.06 8.23
C LEU A 181 -1.76 -6.63 6.77
N GLY A 182 -1.01 -5.55 6.50
CA GLY A 182 -0.79 -5.04 5.15
C GLY A 182 -0.03 -6.02 4.28
N VAL A 183 0.99 -6.68 4.84
CA VAL A 183 1.75 -7.74 4.17
C VAL A 183 0.85 -8.91 3.81
N GLU A 184 0.05 -9.38 4.76
CA GLU A 184 -0.87 -10.51 4.52
C GLU A 184 -1.94 -10.16 3.49
N ALA A 185 -2.50 -8.95 3.55
CA ALA A 185 -3.48 -8.46 2.58
C ALA A 185 -2.90 -8.43 1.15
N ARG A 186 -1.70 -7.88 0.97
CA ARG A 186 -1.00 -7.86 -0.32
C ARG A 186 -0.67 -9.27 -0.80
N ARG A 187 -0.20 -10.16 0.08
CA ARG A 187 0.07 -11.57 -0.23
C ARG A 187 -1.17 -12.30 -0.74
N VAL A 188 -2.28 -12.22 -0.02
CA VAL A 188 -3.55 -12.88 -0.40
C VAL A 188 -4.09 -12.30 -1.70
N TYR A 189 -3.97 -10.98 -1.88
CA TYR A 189 -4.37 -10.31 -3.12
C TYR A 189 -3.58 -10.79 -4.35
N GLN A 190 -2.25 -10.87 -4.24
CA GLN A 190 -1.38 -11.32 -5.32
C GLN A 190 -1.52 -12.82 -5.58
N ALA A 191 -1.34 -13.66 -4.55
CA ALA A 191 -1.37 -15.12 -4.68
C ALA A 191 -2.77 -15.65 -5.02
N GLY A 192 -3.83 -14.93 -4.61
CA GLY A 192 -5.20 -15.25 -4.96
C GLY A 192 -5.62 -14.78 -6.36
N HIS A 193 -4.74 -14.07 -7.08
CA HIS A 193 -5.05 -13.42 -8.36
C HIS A 193 -6.33 -12.58 -8.30
N LEU A 194 -6.48 -11.80 -7.22
CA LEU A 194 -7.73 -11.11 -6.91
C LEU A 194 -7.96 -9.84 -7.74
N PHE A 195 -7.02 -9.45 -8.60
CA PHE A 195 -7.19 -8.32 -9.51
C PHE A 195 -8.39 -8.56 -10.44
N CYS A 196 -9.45 -7.78 -10.26
CA CYS A 196 -10.66 -7.86 -11.06
C CYS A 196 -10.80 -6.65 -11.99
N HIS A 197 -10.52 -5.46 -11.47
CA HIS A 197 -10.72 -4.20 -12.17
C HIS A 197 -9.68 -3.17 -11.72
N ALA A 198 -9.10 -2.44 -12.69
CA ALA A 198 -8.23 -1.29 -12.44
C ALA A 198 -9.06 -0.12 -11.88
N SER A 199 -9.36 -0.14 -10.59
CA SER A 199 -10.05 0.95 -9.90
C SER A 199 -9.08 1.98 -9.36
N TYR A 200 -7.85 1.59 -9.03
CA TYR A 200 -6.79 2.48 -8.57
C TYR A 200 -5.39 1.94 -8.94
N PRO A 201 -4.62 2.66 -9.79
CA PRO A 201 -5.07 3.75 -10.66
C PRO A 201 -6.11 3.24 -11.69
N PRO A 202 -7.02 4.09 -12.19
CA PRO A 202 -8.08 3.69 -13.12
C PRO A 202 -7.58 3.50 -14.56
N VAL A 203 -6.40 2.89 -14.72
CA VAL A 203 -5.66 2.80 -15.98
C VAL A 203 -5.03 1.41 -16.08
N ARG A 204 -5.55 0.56 -16.96
CA ARG A 204 -5.14 -0.86 -17.05
C ARG A 204 -3.66 -1.04 -17.40
N TRP A 205 -3.11 -0.22 -18.30
CA TRP A 205 -1.72 -0.33 -18.72
C TRP A 205 -0.71 0.06 -17.63
N ALA A 206 -1.16 0.78 -16.59
CA ALA A 206 -0.32 1.14 -15.44
C ALA A 206 0.08 -0.07 -14.57
N PHE A 207 -0.49 -1.25 -14.85
CA PHE A 207 -0.16 -2.50 -14.18
C PHE A 207 0.78 -3.40 -15.01
N TYR A 208 1.24 -2.97 -16.20
CA TYR A 208 2.26 -3.72 -16.94
C TYR A 208 3.63 -3.54 -16.28
N PRO A 209 4.43 -4.60 -16.05
CA PRO A 209 5.60 -4.55 -15.16
C PRO A 209 6.57 -3.38 -15.43
N VAL A 210 7.05 -3.25 -16.67
CA VAL A 210 8.00 -2.18 -17.05
C VAL A 210 7.37 -0.79 -16.92
N VAL A 211 6.10 -0.66 -17.28
CA VAL A 211 5.40 0.63 -17.24
C VAL A 211 5.07 1.01 -15.79
N HIS A 212 4.74 0.04 -14.96
CA HIS A 212 4.46 0.22 -13.55
C HIS A 212 5.70 0.75 -12.82
N GLU A 213 6.86 0.12 -13.00
CA GLU A 213 8.12 0.56 -12.39
C GLU A 213 8.49 2.00 -12.80
N ALA A 214 8.38 2.32 -14.10
CA ALA A 214 8.62 3.67 -14.59
C ALA A 214 7.63 4.69 -14.00
N LEU A 215 6.34 4.35 -13.95
CA LEU A 215 5.31 5.21 -13.35
C LEU A 215 5.54 5.42 -11.85
N MET A 216 5.97 4.40 -11.11
CA MET A 216 6.29 4.52 -9.69
C MET A 216 7.45 5.49 -9.47
N LEU A 217 8.53 5.38 -10.26
CA LEU A 217 9.66 6.31 -10.17
C LEU A 217 9.24 7.75 -10.50
N VAL A 218 8.45 7.93 -11.57
CA VAL A 218 7.90 9.25 -11.94
C VAL A 218 7.02 9.80 -10.82
N ALA A 219 6.16 8.97 -10.22
CA ALA A 219 5.31 9.36 -9.11
C ALA A 219 6.12 9.74 -7.86
N CYS A 220 7.19 9.00 -7.52
CA CYS A 220 8.11 9.35 -6.44
C CYS A 220 8.69 10.75 -6.66
N ILE A 221 9.22 11.03 -7.85
CA ILE A 221 9.81 12.33 -8.18
C ILE A 221 8.74 13.43 -8.14
N ALA A 222 7.60 13.22 -8.80
CA ALA A 222 6.53 14.22 -8.89
C ALA A 222 5.97 14.58 -7.51
N LEU A 223 5.71 13.60 -6.64
CA LEU A 223 5.22 13.83 -5.28
C LEU A 223 6.29 14.46 -4.39
N LEU A 224 7.57 14.06 -4.53
CA LEU A 224 8.67 14.69 -3.81
C LEU A 224 8.77 16.18 -4.14
N VAL A 225 8.65 16.56 -5.42
CA VAL A 225 8.66 17.97 -5.85
C VAL A 225 7.42 18.71 -5.33
N ALA A 226 6.24 18.12 -5.48
CA ALA A 226 4.98 18.79 -5.15
C ALA A 226 4.73 18.93 -3.63
N VAL A 227 5.09 17.91 -2.84
CA VAL A 227 4.71 17.79 -1.42
C VAL A 227 5.94 17.80 -0.50
N GLY A 228 7.08 17.31 -0.97
CA GLY A 228 8.27 17.12 -0.16
C GLY A 228 8.80 18.36 0.55
N PRO A 229 8.82 19.57 -0.05
CA PRO A 229 9.21 20.79 0.64
C PRO A 229 8.31 21.12 1.85
N ARG A 230 7.01 20.84 1.76
CA ARG A 230 6.06 21.06 2.86
C ARG A 230 6.31 20.06 3.99
N VAL A 231 6.51 18.79 3.65
CA VAL A 231 6.84 17.72 4.61
C VAL A 231 8.15 18.01 5.32
N ARG A 232 9.17 18.50 4.60
CA ARG A 232 10.44 18.90 5.19
C ARG A 232 10.25 20.01 6.24
N ARG A 233 9.42 21.01 5.94
CA ARG A 233 9.13 22.10 6.89
C ARG A 233 8.38 21.63 8.14
N LEU A 234 7.45 20.68 7.99
CA LEU A 234 6.59 20.24 9.09
C LEU A 234 7.18 19.11 9.94
N SER A 235 7.94 18.20 9.33
CA SER A 235 8.49 17.01 10.02
C SER A 235 10.01 17.08 10.25
N GLY A 236 10.71 18.00 9.60
CA GLY A 236 12.18 18.04 9.58
C GLY A 236 12.83 16.99 8.68
N ARG A 237 12.07 16.06 8.08
CA ARG A 237 12.64 14.99 7.24
C ARG A 237 13.17 15.53 5.92
N SER A 238 14.45 15.33 5.66
CA SER A 238 15.14 15.87 4.48
C SER A 238 14.58 15.31 3.17
N LEU A 239 14.68 16.06 2.07
CA LEU A 239 14.20 15.59 0.76
C LEU A 239 14.90 14.30 0.30
N ARG A 240 16.19 14.14 0.64
CA ARG A 240 16.95 12.92 0.33
C ARG A 240 16.42 11.72 1.11
N ALA A 241 16.13 11.90 2.40
CA ALA A 241 15.53 10.84 3.22
C ALA A 241 14.14 10.47 2.68
N GLN A 242 13.30 11.47 2.37
CA GLN A 242 11.98 11.22 1.79
C GLN A 242 12.07 10.45 0.46
N PHE A 243 13.01 10.80 -0.42
CA PHE A 243 13.21 10.08 -1.68
C PHE A 243 13.67 8.63 -1.45
N GLY A 244 14.60 8.43 -0.51
CA GLY A 244 15.03 7.09 -0.08
C GLY A 244 13.88 6.25 0.44
N ASP A 245 13.02 6.82 1.29
CA ASP A 245 11.84 6.14 1.83
C ASP A 245 10.83 5.79 0.73
N LEU A 246 10.56 6.72 -0.18
CA LEU A 246 9.67 6.50 -1.33
C LEU A 246 10.15 5.35 -2.20
N LEU A 247 11.45 5.31 -2.53
CA LEU A 247 12.03 4.22 -3.31
C LEU A 247 12.01 2.90 -2.54
N ALA A 248 12.33 2.91 -1.24
CA ALA A 248 12.29 1.70 -0.42
C ALA A 248 10.87 1.13 -0.36
N LEU A 249 9.85 1.95 -0.07
CA LEU A 249 8.45 1.53 0.00
C LEU A 249 7.94 1.01 -1.35
N ALA A 250 8.25 1.70 -2.45
CA ALA A 250 7.80 1.30 -3.78
C ALA A 250 8.46 0.00 -4.26
N LEU A 251 9.77 -0.15 -4.04
CA LEU A 251 10.54 -1.29 -4.57
C LEU A 251 10.56 -2.51 -3.64
N GLU A 252 10.48 -2.32 -2.32
CA GLU A 252 10.58 -3.42 -1.35
C GLU A 252 9.22 -3.91 -0.86
N GLN A 253 8.25 -3.00 -0.67
CA GLN A 253 6.97 -3.30 -0.01
C GLN A 253 5.77 -3.20 -0.96
N GLU A 254 6.00 -2.82 -2.23
CA GLU A 254 4.97 -2.55 -3.25
C GLU A 254 3.92 -1.54 -2.78
N ILE A 255 4.35 -0.57 -1.96
CA ILE A 255 3.48 0.49 -1.46
C ILE A 255 3.57 1.69 -2.40
N ASP A 256 2.42 2.17 -2.86
CA ASP A 256 2.39 3.27 -3.82
C ASP A 256 2.92 4.58 -3.20
N PRO A 257 3.67 5.40 -3.96
CA PRO A 257 4.28 6.64 -3.47
C PRO A 257 3.30 7.62 -2.81
N LEU A 258 2.04 7.62 -3.23
CA LEU A 258 1.01 8.47 -2.63
C LEU A 258 0.71 8.07 -1.18
N THR A 259 0.82 6.79 -0.85
CA THR A 259 0.60 6.26 0.50
C THR A 259 1.61 6.83 1.51
N TYR A 260 2.86 7.02 1.11
CA TYR A 260 3.89 7.63 1.97
C TYR A 260 3.47 9.00 2.52
N TYR A 261 2.93 9.85 1.66
CA TYR A 261 2.50 11.20 2.05
C TYR A 261 1.11 11.20 2.69
N LEU A 262 0.15 10.43 2.17
CA LEU A 262 -1.21 10.40 2.71
C LEU A 262 -1.30 9.74 4.09
N GLN A 263 -0.48 8.73 4.37
CA GLN A 263 -0.44 8.06 5.68
C GLN A 263 0.63 8.62 6.62
N GLU A 264 1.27 9.72 6.23
CA GLU A 264 2.26 10.40 7.06
C GLU A 264 3.45 9.50 7.44
N LEU A 265 3.82 8.53 6.58
CA LEU A 265 4.89 7.55 6.86
C LEU A 265 6.29 8.19 6.94
N TYR A 266 6.41 9.47 6.56
CA TYR A 266 7.60 10.30 6.78
C TYR A 266 7.87 10.60 8.26
N ARG A 267 6.91 10.36 9.16
CA ARG A 267 7.12 10.51 10.60
C ARG A 267 8.17 9.52 11.12
N PRO A 268 8.86 9.82 12.24
CA PRO A 268 9.76 8.86 12.87
C PRO A 268 9.07 7.50 13.09
N GLY A 269 9.70 6.41 12.62
CA GLY A 269 9.14 5.05 12.69
C GLY A 269 8.06 4.71 11.65
N GLY A 270 7.54 5.68 10.88
CA GLY A 270 6.43 5.45 9.95
C GLY A 270 6.73 4.42 8.84
N VAL A 271 7.93 4.45 8.25
CA VAL A 271 8.36 3.47 7.24
C VAL A 271 8.40 2.04 7.80
N ALA A 272 8.77 1.86 9.07
CA ALA A 272 8.77 0.55 9.73
C ALA A 272 7.34 0.06 10.03
N GLU A 273 6.38 0.97 10.14
CA GLU A 273 4.96 0.66 10.35
C GLU A 273 4.18 0.44 9.06
N ALA A 274 4.78 0.71 7.89
CA ALA A 274 4.11 0.65 6.59
C ALA A 274 3.48 -0.72 6.29
N ASP A 275 4.05 -1.80 6.83
CA ASP A 275 3.53 -3.17 6.75
C ASP A 275 2.19 -3.37 7.49
N LEU A 276 1.82 -2.46 8.38
CA LEU A 276 0.54 -2.46 9.10
C LEU A 276 -0.58 -1.78 8.30
N TYR A 277 -0.24 -1.05 7.24
CA TYR A 277 -1.19 -0.29 6.44
C TYR A 277 -1.75 -1.11 5.29
N LEU A 278 -3.07 -0.99 5.10
CA LEU A 278 -3.72 -1.35 3.84
C LEU A 278 -3.60 -0.20 2.84
N THR A 279 -3.33 -0.52 1.59
CA THR A 279 -3.26 0.46 0.49
C THR A 279 -4.48 0.34 -0.42
N ARG A 280 -4.70 1.35 -1.25
CA ARG A 280 -5.75 1.30 -2.29
C ARG A 280 -5.46 0.27 -3.37
N LEU A 281 -4.19 -0.10 -3.58
CA LEU A 281 -3.78 -0.99 -4.66
C LEU A 281 -4.43 -2.36 -4.51
N GLU A 282 -4.27 -3.03 -3.37
CA GLU A 282 -4.88 -4.34 -3.15
C GLU A 282 -6.38 -4.24 -2.86
N THR A 283 -6.79 -3.23 -2.08
CA THR A 283 -8.17 -3.13 -1.60
C THR A 283 -9.16 -2.78 -2.69
N LYS A 284 -8.89 -1.73 -3.49
CA LYS A 284 -9.81 -1.24 -4.52
C LYS A 284 -9.85 -2.12 -5.77
N ASN A 285 -8.75 -2.80 -6.09
CA ASN A 285 -8.65 -3.58 -7.33
C ASN A 285 -9.16 -5.02 -7.21
N GLY A 286 -9.50 -5.46 -6.00
CA GLY A 286 -10.33 -6.66 -5.84
C GLY A 286 -10.35 -7.33 -4.47
N LEU A 287 -9.41 -7.03 -3.56
CA LEU A 287 -9.37 -7.68 -2.25
C LEU A 287 -10.67 -7.46 -1.44
N LEU A 288 -11.16 -6.22 -1.35
CA LEU A 288 -12.41 -5.94 -0.63
C LEU A 288 -13.62 -6.60 -1.29
N ASN A 289 -13.64 -6.65 -2.63
CA ASN A 289 -14.68 -7.36 -3.36
C ASN A 289 -14.66 -8.84 -3.01
N ALA A 290 -13.49 -9.48 -3.09
CA ALA A 290 -13.33 -10.89 -2.76
C ALA A 290 -13.80 -11.18 -1.33
N LEU A 291 -13.33 -10.42 -0.33
CA LEU A 291 -13.75 -10.57 1.06
C LEU A 291 -15.27 -10.44 1.23
N ASN A 292 -15.89 -9.44 0.60
CA ASN A 292 -17.32 -9.18 0.71
C ASN A 292 -18.21 -10.05 -0.20
N THR A 293 -17.63 -10.98 -0.94
CA THR A 293 -18.36 -11.98 -1.75
C THR A 293 -18.00 -13.42 -1.40
N VAL A 294 -17.16 -13.65 -0.38
CA VAL A 294 -16.83 -15.01 0.10
C VAL A 294 -18.08 -15.74 0.59
N ARG A 295 -18.99 -15.02 1.25
CA ARG A 295 -20.24 -15.58 1.77
C ARG A 295 -21.34 -15.46 0.72
N ALA A 296 -22.19 -16.48 0.66
CA ALA A 296 -23.32 -16.51 -0.25
C ALA A 296 -24.24 -15.30 -0.01
N GLN A 297 -24.62 -14.63 -1.11
CA GLN A 297 -25.56 -13.51 -1.05
C GLN A 297 -26.99 -14.07 -1.07
N PRO A 298 -27.89 -13.58 -0.20
CA PRO A 298 -29.20 -14.20 -0.04
C PRO A 298 -30.09 -14.03 -1.27
N GLU A 299 -30.12 -12.88 -1.97
CA GLU A 299 -31.12 -12.67 -3.04
C GLU A 299 -30.68 -11.71 -4.17
N VAL A 300 -30.13 -10.51 -3.89
CA VAL A 300 -29.88 -9.47 -4.92
C VAL A 300 -28.45 -8.96 -4.93
N THR A 301 -27.77 -9.08 -6.08
CA THR A 301 -26.33 -8.79 -6.26
C THR A 301 -25.92 -7.32 -6.03
N HIS A 302 -26.88 -6.40 -5.95
CA HIS A 302 -26.66 -4.95 -5.90
C HIS A 302 -27.38 -4.23 -4.76
N GLU A 303 -27.87 -4.96 -3.75
CA GLU A 303 -28.64 -4.43 -2.61
C GLU A 303 -28.02 -3.23 -1.88
N MET A 304 -26.69 -3.12 -1.81
CA MET A 304 -26.00 -1.99 -1.18
C MET A 304 -25.64 -0.86 -2.15
N LYS A 305 -25.66 -1.12 -3.47
CA LYS A 305 -25.42 -0.10 -4.50
C LYS A 305 -26.70 0.65 -4.85
N ASP A 306 -27.82 -0.06 -4.78
CA ASP A 306 -29.16 0.45 -5.02
C ASP A 306 -29.73 1.03 -3.72
N LYS A 307 -29.86 2.36 -3.70
CA LYS A 307 -30.29 3.07 -2.49
C LYS A 307 -31.75 2.79 -2.11
N ALA A 308 -32.62 2.50 -3.08
CA ALA A 308 -34.02 2.17 -2.80
C ALA A 308 -34.12 0.77 -2.17
N LEU A 309 -33.43 -0.21 -2.75
CA LEU A 309 -33.40 -1.58 -2.22
C LEU A 309 -32.72 -1.64 -0.85
N PHE A 310 -31.65 -0.87 -0.66
CA PHE A 310 -31.00 -0.71 0.63
C PHE A 310 -31.97 -0.19 1.69
N ALA A 311 -32.67 0.91 1.40
CA ALA A 311 -33.63 1.51 2.33
C ALA A 311 -34.76 0.53 2.67
N HIS A 312 -35.38 -0.10 1.67
CA HIS A 312 -36.45 -1.07 1.87
C HIS A 312 -36.04 -2.25 2.76
N ARG A 313 -34.83 -2.79 2.56
CA ARG A 313 -34.32 -3.88 3.41
C ARG A 313 -34.06 -3.45 4.84
N CYS A 314 -33.55 -2.23 5.04
CA CYS A 314 -33.37 -1.66 6.37
C CYS A 314 -34.71 -1.42 7.08
N GLU A 315 -35.70 -0.86 6.38
CA GLU A 315 -37.06 -0.65 6.90
C GLU A 315 -37.72 -1.96 7.32
N ARG A 316 -37.64 -3.01 6.49
CA ARG A 316 -38.13 -4.36 6.84
C ARG A 316 -37.45 -4.97 8.06
N ALA A 317 -36.22 -4.57 8.35
CA ALA A 317 -35.48 -4.99 9.53
C ALA A 317 -35.71 -4.08 10.75
N GLY A 318 -36.60 -3.09 10.65
CA GLY A 318 -36.90 -2.13 11.72
C GLY A 318 -35.76 -1.14 12.00
N LEU A 319 -34.87 -0.91 11.04
CA LEU A 319 -33.72 -0.01 11.19
C LEU A 319 -34.08 1.42 10.79
N ALA A 320 -33.59 2.40 11.56
CA ALA A 320 -33.68 3.81 11.20
C ALA A 320 -32.82 4.09 9.94
N VAL A 321 -33.48 4.33 8.82
CA VAL A 321 -32.86 4.60 7.51
C VAL A 321 -33.57 5.78 6.85
N VAL A 322 -32.86 6.51 6.00
CA VAL A 322 -33.45 7.61 5.25
C VAL A 322 -34.54 7.08 4.32
N GLY A 323 -35.79 7.40 4.64
CA GLY A 323 -36.96 6.94 3.91
C GLY A 323 -36.95 7.40 2.46
N THR A 324 -37.31 6.48 1.56
CA THR A 324 -37.53 6.80 0.15
C THR A 324 -39.01 7.07 -0.07
N TRP A 325 -39.37 8.29 -0.43
CA TRP A 325 -40.76 8.70 -0.61
C TRP A 325 -41.26 8.44 -2.02
N LEU A 326 -40.40 8.64 -3.01
CA LEU A 326 -40.69 8.37 -4.41
C LEU A 326 -39.47 7.77 -5.10
N THR A 327 -39.73 6.92 -6.08
CA THR A 327 -38.74 6.47 -7.07
C THR A 327 -39.23 6.88 -8.46
N CYS A 328 -38.33 7.42 -9.29
CA CYS A 328 -38.64 7.75 -10.68
C CYS A 328 -37.69 7.00 -11.61
N ASP A 329 -38.21 6.28 -12.59
CA ASP A 329 -37.44 5.52 -13.57
C ASP A 329 -38.09 5.59 -14.97
N ALA A 330 -37.74 4.66 -15.87
CA ALA A 330 -38.28 4.62 -17.22
C ALA A 330 -39.79 4.32 -17.26
N ASP A 331 -40.32 3.66 -16.23
CA ASP A 331 -41.72 3.25 -16.14
C ASP A 331 -42.60 4.34 -15.49
N GLY A 332 -41.99 5.42 -15.00
CA GLY A 332 -42.67 6.59 -14.46
C GLY A 332 -42.32 6.86 -13.00
N VAL A 333 -43.31 7.39 -12.26
CA VAL A 333 -43.18 7.79 -10.85
C VAL A 333 -43.90 6.78 -9.97
N HIS A 334 -43.20 6.23 -8.98
CA HIS A 334 -43.76 5.27 -8.03
C HIS A 334 -43.70 5.84 -6.62
N TRP A 335 -44.86 5.97 -5.99
CA TRP A 335 -45.03 6.52 -4.64
C TRP A 335 -44.87 5.43 -3.59
N GLN A 336 -44.12 5.73 -2.53
CA GLN A 336 -43.95 4.87 -1.35
C GLN A 336 -44.69 5.41 -0.12
N ILE A 337 -45.16 6.65 -0.21
CA ILE A 337 -45.95 7.34 0.81
C ILE A 337 -47.15 8.01 0.14
N ASP A 338 -48.17 8.35 0.93
CA ASP A 338 -49.29 9.16 0.44
C ASP A 338 -48.82 10.59 0.13
N ARG A 339 -49.32 11.18 -0.96
CA ARG A 339 -48.96 12.56 -1.39
C ARG A 339 -49.06 13.60 -0.26
N PRO A 340 -50.12 13.61 0.58
CA PRO A 340 -50.19 14.55 1.71
C PRO A 340 -49.10 14.37 2.77
N ALA A 341 -48.49 13.19 2.88
CA ALA A 341 -47.41 12.93 3.82
C ALA A 341 -46.05 13.51 3.36
N LEU A 342 -45.95 13.96 2.10
CA LEU A 342 -44.77 14.61 1.56
C LEU A 342 -44.65 16.04 2.14
N GLN A 343 -44.01 16.14 3.31
CA GLN A 343 -43.86 17.38 4.05
C GLN A 343 -42.39 17.71 4.34
N GLY A 344 -42.00 18.95 4.04
CA GLY A 344 -40.65 19.47 4.29
C GLY A 344 -39.78 19.52 3.05
N ASP A 345 -38.50 19.86 3.25
CA ASP A 345 -37.51 19.97 2.19
C ASP A 345 -37.21 18.61 1.55
N LEU A 346 -36.94 18.62 0.24
CA LEU A 346 -36.68 17.41 -0.54
C LEU A 346 -35.23 17.31 -0.97
N PHE A 347 -34.73 16.08 -0.94
CA PHE A 347 -33.43 15.69 -1.44
C PHE A 347 -33.59 14.60 -2.49
N CYS A 348 -33.30 14.93 -3.75
CA CYS A 348 -33.38 14.01 -4.87
C CYS A 348 -32.00 13.57 -5.30
N LYS A 349 -31.78 12.26 -5.51
CA LYS A 349 -30.49 11.71 -5.94
C LYS A 349 -30.67 10.51 -6.88
N PRO A 350 -29.66 10.19 -7.70
CA PRO A 350 -29.67 8.94 -8.46
C PRO A 350 -29.73 7.71 -7.53
N ARG A 351 -30.57 6.74 -7.92
CA ARG A 351 -30.75 5.45 -7.24
C ARG A 351 -29.44 4.69 -7.10
N ALA A 352 -28.61 4.75 -8.14
CA ALA A 352 -27.23 4.25 -8.15
C ALA A 352 -26.27 5.38 -8.55
N GLY A 353 -25.12 5.50 -7.87
CA GLY A 353 -24.15 6.56 -8.15
C GLY A 353 -23.21 6.84 -6.98
N ARG A 354 -22.22 7.70 -7.22
CA ARG A 354 -21.18 8.08 -6.26
C ARG A 354 -20.95 9.59 -6.23
N GLY A 355 -20.52 10.11 -5.08
CA GLY A 355 -19.96 11.46 -4.96
C GLY A 355 -20.95 12.61 -5.21
N ALA A 356 -22.23 12.43 -4.85
CA ALA A 356 -23.29 13.44 -4.93
C ALA A 356 -23.55 14.02 -6.35
N ARG A 357 -23.06 13.38 -7.42
CA ARG A 357 -23.39 13.81 -8.79
C ARG A 357 -24.87 13.59 -9.08
N GLY A 358 -25.51 14.58 -9.70
CA GLY A 358 -26.93 14.52 -10.07
C GLY A 358 -27.90 14.74 -8.90
N VAL A 359 -27.41 15.27 -7.76
CA VAL A 359 -28.27 15.64 -6.63
C VAL A 359 -29.04 16.92 -6.95
N LEU A 360 -30.32 16.95 -6.57
CA LEU A 360 -31.18 18.14 -6.59
C LEU A 360 -31.74 18.35 -5.18
N VAL A 361 -31.84 19.61 -4.77
CA VAL A 361 -32.40 20.00 -3.47
C VAL A 361 -33.51 21.01 -3.71
N PHE A 362 -34.62 20.82 -3.00
CA PHE A 362 -35.78 21.69 -3.08
C PHE A 362 -36.22 22.09 -1.68
N HIS A 363 -36.29 23.39 -1.41
CA HIS A 363 -36.74 23.95 -0.15
C HIS A 363 -38.24 24.19 -0.19
N ARG A 364 -38.97 23.72 0.81
CA ARG A 364 -40.42 23.95 0.86
C ARG A 364 -40.69 25.40 1.29
N ILE A 365 -41.43 26.13 0.47
CA ILE A 365 -41.79 27.54 0.71
C ILE A 365 -43.30 27.74 0.95
N GLY A 366 -44.10 26.69 0.78
CA GLY A 366 -45.55 26.72 1.00
C GLY A 366 -46.17 25.34 0.83
N ASN A 367 -47.50 25.27 0.84
CA ASN A 367 -48.21 24.03 0.53
C ASN A 367 -47.96 23.63 -0.92
N GLU A 368 -47.42 22.44 -1.15
CA GLU A 368 -47.03 21.95 -2.49
C GLU A 368 -46.19 22.95 -3.30
N ARG A 369 -45.42 23.82 -2.64
CA ARG A 369 -44.59 24.85 -3.28
C ARG A 369 -43.16 24.76 -2.80
N TYR A 370 -42.24 24.75 -3.76
CA TYR A 370 -40.82 24.50 -3.54
C TYR A 370 -39.95 25.51 -4.26
N ARG A 371 -38.74 25.74 -3.73
CA ARG A 371 -37.70 26.54 -4.35
C ARG A 371 -36.46 25.68 -4.57
N ALA A 372 -36.00 25.61 -5.81
CA ALA A 372 -34.75 24.95 -6.18
C ALA A 372 -33.53 25.82 -5.84
N LEU A 373 -32.33 25.23 -5.82
CA LEU A 373 -31.08 25.95 -5.53
C LEU A 373 -30.74 27.05 -6.56
N ASP A 374 -31.27 26.97 -7.77
CA ASP A 374 -31.16 27.99 -8.81
C ASP A 374 -32.13 29.18 -8.59
N GLY A 375 -32.92 29.15 -7.51
CA GLY A 375 -33.92 30.15 -7.16
C GLY A 375 -35.27 29.95 -7.82
N GLN A 376 -35.41 28.98 -8.74
CA GLN A 376 -36.68 28.70 -9.39
C GLN A 376 -37.71 28.20 -8.38
N GLU A 377 -38.90 28.79 -8.41
CA GLU A 377 -40.06 28.30 -7.67
C GLU A 377 -40.89 27.35 -8.54
N LEU A 378 -41.32 26.25 -7.95
CA LEU A 378 -42.05 25.16 -8.59
C LEU A 378 -43.21 24.75 -7.68
N ASP A 379 -44.32 24.31 -8.26
CA ASP A 379 -45.26 23.47 -7.52
C ASP A 379 -44.79 22.00 -7.44
N LEU A 380 -45.51 21.16 -6.71
CA LEU A 380 -45.14 19.76 -6.51
C LEU A 380 -45.20 18.96 -7.82
N ASP A 381 -46.17 19.24 -8.69
CA ASP A 381 -46.35 18.51 -9.94
C ASP A 381 -45.22 18.88 -10.93
N GLU A 382 -44.90 20.17 -11.06
CA GLU A 382 -43.76 20.66 -11.85
C GLU A 382 -42.41 20.09 -11.37
N LEU A 383 -42.25 19.96 -10.05
CA LEU A 383 -41.07 19.35 -9.44
C LEU A 383 -40.98 17.86 -9.78
N ILE A 384 -42.08 17.13 -9.63
CA ILE A 384 -42.14 15.69 -9.94
C ILE A 384 -41.86 15.48 -11.42
N ASP A 385 -42.46 16.25 -12.32
CA ASP A 385 -42.20 16.21 -13.76
C ASP A 385 -40.72 16.48 -14.08
N ARG A 386 -40.09 17.43 -13.37
CA ARG A 386 -38.66 17.70 -13.51
C ARG A 386 -37.81 16.49 -13.11
N VAL A 387 -38.12 15.85 -11.98
CA VAL A 387 -37.38 14.67 -11.50
C VAL A 387 -37.66 13.46 -12.38
N GLU A 388 -38.89 13.25 -12.85
CA GLU A 388 -39.28 12.15 -13.73
C GLU A 388 -38.55 12.22 -15.07
N ARG A 389 -38.48 13.41 -15.70
CA ARG A 389 -37.72 13.59 -16.96
C ARG A 389 -36.26 13.18 -16.84
N ILE A 390 -35.65 13.39 -15.66
CA ILE A 390 -34.30 12.91 -15.35
C ILE A 390 -34.33 11.40 -15.09
N GLY A 391 -35.30 10.94 -14.29
CA GLY A 391 -35.57 9.55 -13.92
C GLY A 391 -35.63 8.59 -15.11
N ARG A 392 -36.28 9.02 -16.20
CA ARG A 392 -36.38 8.25 -17.46
C ARG A 392 -35.02 7.94 -18.11
N ARG A 393 -33.97 8.70 -17.78
CA ARG A 393 -32.60 8.47 -18.26
C ARG A 393 -31.71 7.86 -17.18
N VAL A 394 -31.85 8.34 -15.95
CA VAL A 394 -31.08 7.91 -14.79
C VAL A 394 -32.06 7.73 -13.64
N PRO A 395 -32.34 6.51 -13.18
CA PRO A 395 -33.29 6.28 -12.10
C PRO A 395 -32.97 7.14 -10.87
N MET A 396 -33.99 7.83 -10.36
CA MET A 396 -33.91 8.79 -9.26
C MET A 396 -34.72 8.31 -8.05
N ILE A 397 -34.34 8.80 -6.88
CA ILE A 397 -35.11 8.68 -5.65
C ILE A 397 -35.31 10.07 -5.03
N ILE A 398 -36.46 10.28 -4.43
CA ILE A 398 -36.83 11.47 -3.67
C ILE A 398 -36.94 11.08 -2.19
N GLN A 399 -36.25 11.82 -1.34
CA GLN A 399 -36.19 11.60 0.10
C GLN A 399 -36.43 12.90 0.86
N ARG A 400 -36.81 12.80 2.13
CA ARG A 400 -36.76 13.94 3.06
C ARG A 400 -35.34 14.47 3.13
N ARG A 401 -35.16 15.78 3.05
CA ARG A 401 -33.87 16.41 3.37
C ARG A 401 -33.65 16.36 4.88
N LEU A 402 -32.61 15.65 5.28
CA LEU A 402 -32.18 15.57 6.68
C LEU A 402 -31.38 16.80 7.07
N HIS A 403 -31.38 17.11 8.37
CA HIS A 403 -30.63 18.20 8.97
C HIS A 403 -29.70 17.66 10.04
N ASN A 404 -28.52 18.26 10.17
CA ASN A 404 -27.56 17.91 11.20
C ASN A 404 -28.14 18.13 12.60
N HIS A 405 -27.85 17.23 13.52
CA HIS A 405 -28.08 17.44 14.94
C HIS A 405 -27.34 18.71 15.43
N PRO A 406 -27.93 19.52 16.34
CA PRO A 406 -27.31 20.77 16.84
C PRO A 406 -25.87 20.62 17.35
N GLU A 407 -25.51 19.45 17.86
CA GLU A 407 -24.17 19.12 18.35
C GLU A 407 -23.03 19.25 17.32
N ILE A 408 -23.35 19.03 16.04
CA ILE A 408 -22.39 19.07 14.93
C ILE A 408 -22.81 20.02 13.80
N ALA A 409 -24.00 20.62 13.89
CA ALA A 409 -24.56 21.46 12.84
C ALA A 409 -23.68 22.68 12.52
N ASP A 410 -22.94 23.21 13.49
CA ASP A 410 -22.02 24.35 13.35
C ASP A 410 -20.73 24.01 12.56
N LEU A 411 -20.50 22.74 12.25
CA LEU A 411 -19.34 22.30 11.46
C LEU A 411 -19.59 22.32 9.94
N ALA A 412 -20.84 22.56 9.51
CA ALA A 412 -21.27 22.64 8.12
C ALA A 412 -22.18 23.86 7.91
N ASP A 413 -22.31 24.35 6.68
CA ASP A 413 -23.24 25.45 6.34
C ASP A 413 -24.56 24.85 5.85
N GLN A 414 -24.50 24.06 4.78
CA GLN A 414 -25.69 23.46 4.16
C GLN A 414 -25.64 21.94 4.06
N SER A 415 -24.44 21.34 4.09
CA SER A 415 -24.27 19.91 3.85
C SER A 415 -24.61 19.07 5.09
N LEU A 416 -25.13 17.87 4.85
CA LEU A 416 -25.31 16.87 5.90
C LEU A 416 -23.95 16.23 6.21
N ILE A 417 -23.56 16.27 7.48
CA ILE A 417 -22.33 15.64 7.97
C ILE A 417 -22.57 14.15 8.08
N ALA A 418 -21.69 13.36 7.45
CA ALA A 418 -21.78 11.91 7.49
C ALA A 418 -20.82 11.36 8.54
N ILE A 419 -21.34 10.49 9.41
CA ILE A 419 -20.54 9.73 10.36
C ILE A 419 -20.31 8.36 9.76
N ARG A 420 -19.06 8.09 9.35
CA ARG A 420 -18.64 6.82 8.77
C ARG A 420 -18.27 5.85 9.88
N VAL A 421 -19.01 4.76 10.01
CA VAL A 421 -18.71 3.67 10.95
C VAL A 421 -18.23 2.45 10.17
N LEU A 422 -17.05 1.93 10.49
CA LEU A 422 -16.54 0.70 9.89
C LEU A 422 -16.86 -0.48 10.80
N THR A 423 -17.54 -1.49 10.28
CA THR A 423 -17.82 -2.73 10.99
C THR A 423 -17.22 -3.94 10.28
N CYS A 424 -16.68 -4.89 11.05
CA CYS A 424 -16.15 -6.14 10.55
C CYS A 424 -16.75 -7.30 11.35
N LEU A 425 -16.98 -8.45 10.72
CA LEU A 425 -17.49 -9.62 11.41
C LEU A 425 -16.39 -10.28 12.27
N ASP A 426 -16.74 -10.74 13.46
CA ASP A 426 -15.87 -11.58 14.27
C ASP A 426 -15.90 -13.06 13.83
N ALA A 427 -15.22 -13.91 14.59
CA ALA A 427 -15.18 -15.35 14.33
C ALA A 427 -16.53 -16.06 14.48
N ARG A 428 -17.47 -15.49 15.25
CA ARG A 428 -18.84 -15.98 15.38
C ARG A 428 -19.75 -15.44 14.27
N GLY A 429 -19.24 -14.50 13.46
CA GLY A 429 -20.02 -13.82 12.43
C GLY A 429 -20.86 -12.67 12.99
N ASP A 430 -20.52 -12.18 14.18
CA ASP A 430 -21.17 -11.04 14.79
C ASP A 430 -20.46 -9.74 14.39
N PRO A 431 -21.20 -8.67 14.04
CA PRO A 431 -20.59 -7.38 13.70
C PRO A 431 -19.90 -6.70 14.88
N VAL A 432 -18.69 -6.19 14.63
CA VAL A 432 -17.90 -5.38 15.57
C VAL A 432 -17.56 -4.04 14.95
N VAL A 433 -17.81 -2.95 15.67
CA VAL A 433 -17.35 -1.60 15.28
C VAL A 433 -15.84 -1.52 15.45
N THR A 434 -15.15 -1.05 14.41
CA THR A 434 -13.68 -0.96 14.39
C THR A 434 -13.17 0.47 14.29
N HIS A 435 -13.94 1.35 13.63
CA HIS A 435 -13.58 2.76 13.44
C HIS A 435 -14.84 3.61 13.33
N GLY A 436 -14.74 4.88 13.75
CA GLY A 436 -15.72 5.92 13.50
C GLY A 436 -15.03 7.17 12.97
N LEU A 437 -15.61 7.82 11.96
CA LEU A 437 -15.12 9.11 11.45
C LEU A 437 -16.26 10.08 11.26
N LEU A 438 -16.13 11.28 11.81
CA LEU A 438 -16.96 12.41 11.42
C LEU A 438 -16.39 13.00 10.12
N ARG A 439 -17.19 13.05 9.04
CA ARG A 439 -16.75 13.50 7.70
C ARG A 439 -17.49 14.74 7.26
N ILE A 440 -16.72 15.79 6.94
CA ILE A 440 -17.21 17.08 6.47
C ILE A 440 -16.79 17.23 5.00
N LEU A 441 -17.78 17.23 4.11
CA LEU A 441 -17.53 17.27 2.67
C LEU A 441 -17.59 18.72 2.16
N SER A 442 -16.47 19.45 2.24
CA SER A 442 -16.39 20.85 1.79
C SER A 442 -16.83 21.05 0.34
N LYS A 443 -16.70 20.02 -0.52
CA LYS A 443 -17.18 20.04 -1.91
C LYS A 443 -18.70 20.14 -2.07
N LEU A 444 -19.45 19.88 -1.00
CA LEU A 444 -20.91 20.00 -0.95
C LEU A 444 -21.35 21.35 -0.38
N GLU A 445 -20.40 22.21 0.00
CA GLU A 445 -20.66 23.54 0.54
C GLU A 445 -20.45 24.59 -0.56
N PRO A 446 -21.52 25.16 -1.14
CA PRO A 446 -21.40 26.06 -2.30
C PRO A 446 -20.55 27.32 -2.00
N SER A 447 -20.66 27.83 -0.76
CA SER A 447 -20.04 29.08 -0.31
C SER A 447 -18.55 28.93 0.03
N TRP A 448 -18.04 27.71 0.21
CA TRP A 448 -16.68 27.51 0.74
C TRP A 448 -15.59 27.59 -0.33
N GLY A 449 -15.92 27.35 -1.61
CA GLY A 449 -14.93 27.37 -2.71
C GLY A 449 -13.84 26.29 -2.60
N ARG A 450 -14.08 25.24 -1.81
CA ARG A 450 -13.14 24.13 -1.59
C ARG A 450 -13.65 22.84 -2.20
N ARG A 451 -12.73 21.88 -2.41
CA ARG A 451 -13.11 20.52 -2.89
C ARG A 451 -12.47 19.40 -2.09
N ASP A 452 -11.84 19.72 -0.95
CA ASP A 452 -11.36 18.71 -0.02
C ASP A 452 -12.53 18.13 0.79
N GLU A 453 -12.22 17.05 1.47
CA GLU A 453 -13.02 16.46 2.53
C GLU A 453 -12.18 16.46 3.81
N PHE A 454 -12.80 16.82 4.93
CA PHE A 454 -12.18 16.71 6.24
C PHE A 454 -12.75 15.52 7.01
N ALA A 455 -11.91 14.83 7.77
CA ALA A 455 -12.35 13.80 8.70
C ALA A 455 -11.68 13.94 10.06
N SER A 456 -12.45 13.68 11.11
CA SER A 456 -11.97 13.53 12.48
C SER A 456 -12.23 12.11 12.94
N PRO A 457 -11.23 11.41 13.52
CA PRO A 457 -11.45 10.08 14.08
C PRO A 457 -12.30 10.18 15.34
N ILE A 458 -13.12 9.15 15.59
CA ILE A 458 -13.96 9.03 16.78
C ILE A 458 -13.37 7.96 17.69
N GLU A 459 -13.07 8.32 18.93
CA GLU A 459 -12.68 7.35 19.96
C GLU A 459 -13.86 6.42 20.26
N LEU A 460 -13.69 5.12 20.01
CA LEU A 460 -14.80 4.15 20.01
C LEU A 460 -15.53 4.03 21.35
N HIS A 461 -14.83 4.22 22.46
CA HIS A 461 -15.40 4.05 23.80
C HIS A 461 -16.16 5.30 24.25
N SER A 462 -15.67 6.48 23.92
CA SER A 462 -16.16 7.75 24.49
C SER A 462 -16.97 8.59 23.50
N GLY A 463 -16.87 8.33 22.20
CA GLY A 463 -17.40 9.22 21.16
C GLY A 463 -16.58 10.51 20.98
N ARG A 464 -15.39 10.63 21.58
CA ARG A 464 -14.56 11.83 21.50
C ARG A 464 -13.92 11.98 20.12
N LEU A 465 -14.04 13.17 19.54
CA LEU A 465 -13.43 13.54 18.27
C LEU A 465 -11.95 13.87 18.44
N GLY A 466 -11.10 13.36 17.55
CA GLY A 466 -9.71 13.75 17.41
C GLY A 466 -9.52 14.98 16.51
N SER A 467 -8.25 15.27 16.16
CA SER A 467 -7.95 16.34 15.20
C SER A 467 -8.51 16.04 13.82
N LEU A 468 -8.92 17.10 13.09
CA LEU A 468 -9.31 17.01 11.69
C LEU A 468 -8.09 16.84 10.79
N VAL A 469 -8.24 16.03 9.74
CA VAL A 469 -7.30 15.91 8.62
C VAL A 469 -8.03 16.10 7.29
N SER A 470 -7.31 16.58 6.28
CA SER A 470 -7.80 16.69 4.91
C SER A 470 -7.52 15.40 4.12
N ASP A 471 -8.37 15.06 3.16
CA ASP A 471 -8.16 13.99 2.19
C ASP A 471 -7.10 14.34 1.12
N ARG A 472 -6.66 15.61 1.06
CA ARG A 472 -5.70 16.09 0.06
C ARG A 472 -4.26 15.85 0.50
N VAL A 473 -3.47 15.27 -0.41
CA VAL A 473 -2.02 15.04 -0.21
C VAL A 473 -1.22 16.31 0.07
N ALA A 474 -1.63 17.45 -0.51
CA ALA A 474 -0.94 18.72 -0.33
C ALA A 474 -1.26 19.42 1.02
N GLN A 475 -2.25 18.92 1.77
CA GLN A 475 -2.64 19.42 3.08
C GLN A 475 -2.31 18.35 4.11
N ILE A 476 -1.16 18.46 4.77
CA ILE A 476 -0.64 17.46 5.72
C ILE A 476 -0.78 17.89 7.18
N GLU A 477 -1.37 19.06 7.42
CA GLU A 477 -1.67 19.56 8.75
C GLU A 477 -2.84 18.81 9.39
N ARG A 478 -2.78 18.73 10.73
CA ARG A 478 -3.87 18.34 11.61
C ARG A 478 -4.46 19.59 12.24
N TYR A 479 -5.78 19.66 12.35
CA TYR A 479 -6.49 20.85 12.83
C TYR A 479 -7.35 20.55 14.03
N SER A 480 -7.19 21.32 15.10
CA SER A 480 -8.08 21.26 16.27
C SER A 480 -9.42 21.96 16.04
N HIS A 481 -9.47 22.90 15.08
CA HIS A 481 -10.65 23.66 14.68
C HIS A 481 -10.90 23.47 13.18
N HIS A 482 -12.16 23.50 12.77
CA HIS A 482 -12.53 23.38 11.37
C HIS A 482 -11.97 24.57 10.56
N PRO A 483 -11.23 24.35 9.45
CA PRO A 483 -10.50 25.42 8.78
C PRO A 483 -11.35 26.55 8.17
N VAL A 484 -12.64 26.30 7.91
CA VAL A 484 -13.57 27.30 7.34
C VAL A 484 -14.43 27.92 8.42
N THR A 485 -15.26 27.11 9.09
CA THR A 485 -16.21 27.57 10.13
C THR A 485 -15.54 28.01 11.42
N ARG A 486 -14.25 27.69 11.62
CA ARG A 486 -13.44 27.98 12.83
C ARG A 486 -13.96 27.35 14.11
N GLN A 487 -14.99 26.52 14.03
CA GLN A 487 -15.52 25.81 15.19
C GLN A 487 -14.54 24.74 15.67
N ARG A 488 -14.37 24.62 16.98
CA ARG A 488 -13.50 23.59 17.59
C ARG A 488 -14.03 22.21 17.22
N VAL A 489 -13.19 21.26 16.83
CA VAL A 489 -13.61 19.87 16.56
C VAL A 489 -12.94 18.91 17.53
N GLU A 490 -11.63 19.03 17.68
CA GLU A 490 -10.86 18.15 18.55
C GLU A 490 -11.32 18.28 20.01
N GLY A 491 -11.55 17.13 20.63
CA GLY A 491 -11.98 17.00 22.02
C GLY A 491 -13.48 17.12 22.24
N ARG A 492 -14.31 17.46 21.22
CA ARG A 492 -15.78 17.34 21.33
C ARG A 492 -16.14 15.89 21.58
N VAL A 493 -17.19 15.66 22.37
CA VAL A 493 -17.74 14.32 22.61
C VAL A 493 -19.06 14.24 21.86
N LEU A 494 -19.22 13.21 21.04
CA LEU A 494 -20.46 12.96 20.31
C LEU A 494 -21.43 12.14 21.18
N GLU A 495 -22.41 12.79 21.80
CA GLU A 495 -23.40 12.19 22.70
C GLU A 495 -24.21 11.08 22.02
N GLN A 496 -24.54 11.24 20.74
CA GLN A 496 -25.25 10.21 19.97
C GLN A 496 -24.38 9.01 19.55
N TRP A 497 -23.06 9.02 19.83
CA TRP A 497 -22.14 7.97 19.38
C TRP A 497 -22.56 6.52 19.77
N PRO A 498 -23.06 6.24 20.99
CA PRO A 498 -23.52 4.90 21.34
C PRO A 498 -24.68 4.43 20.46
N ALA A 499 -25.65 5.31 20.18
CA ALA A 499 -26.79 5.00 19.32
C ALA A 499 -26.37 4.80 17.86
N ILE A 500 -25.44 5.61 17.36
CA ILE A 500 -24.85 5.48 16.02
C ILE A 500 -24.12 4.14 15.87
N SER A 501 -23.31 3.76 16.87
CA SER A 501 -22.59 2.49 16.89
C SER A 501 -23.54 1.30 16.92
N ALA A 502 -24.59 1.36 17.75
CA ALA A 502 -25.61 0.33 17.83
C ALA A 502 -26.37 0.17 16.49
N LEU A 503 -26.71 1.28 15.82
CA LEU A 503 -27.36 1.26 14.52
C LEU A 503 -26.46 0.62 13.44
N ALA A 504 -25.16 0.90 13.45
CA ALA A 504 -24.20 0.28 12.52
C ALA A 504 -24.07 -1.25 12.74
N ILE A 505 -24.04 -1.70 14.00
CA ILE A 505 -24.02 -3.13 14.35
C ILE A 505 -25.31 -3.81 13.89
N ALA A 506 -26.47 -3.21 14.20
CA ALA A 506 -27.77 -3.73 13.80
C ALA A 506 -27.90 -3.81 12.27
N ALA A 507 -27.46 -2.77 11.55
CA ALA A 507 -27.39 -2.76 10.10
C ALA A 507 -26.52 -3.90 9.57
N HIS A 508 -25.29 -4.05 10.06
CA HIS A 508 -24.42 -5.14 9.62
C HIS A 508 -24.99 -6.52 9.96
N GLY A 509 -25.77 -6.63 11.04
CA GLY A 509 -26.56 -7.82 11.38
C GLY A 509 -27.52 -8.25 10.26
N THR A 510 -28.12 -7.30 9.55
CA THR A 510 -29.00 -7.55 8.39
C THR A 510 -28.21 -7.92 7.12
N PHE A 511 -26.93 -7.56 7.06
CA PHE A 511 -26.03 -7.77 5.92
C PHE A 511 -24.80 -8.65 6.27
N ARG A 512 -24.96 -9.67 7.12
CA ARG A 512 -23.90 -10.60 7.60
C ARG A 512 -23.16 -11.41 6.52
N HIS A 513 -23.62 -11.35 5.27
CA HIS A 513 -22.90 -11.90 4.12
C HIS A 513 -21.75 -10.98 3.66
N ARG A 514 -21.71 -9.72 4.12
CA ARG A 514 -20.57 -8.81 3.93
C ARG A 514 -19.64 -8.93 5.12
N VAL A 515 -18.35 -9.15 4.88
CA VAL A 515 -17.33 -9.27 5.91
C VAL A 515 -17.03 -7.91 6.54
N LEU A 516 -16.87 -6.88 5.71
CA LEU A 516 -16.42 -5.55 6.11
C LEU A 516 -17.26 -4.48 5.39
N VAL A 517 -17.89 -3.59 6.16
CA VAL A 517 -18.78 -2.55 5.62
C VAL A 517 -18.46 -1.20 6.27
N GLY A 518 -18.49 -0.14 5.46
CA GLY A 518 -18.52 1.24 5.94
C GLY A 518 -19.92 1.84 5.86
N TRP A 519 -20.55 2.12 7.00
CA TRP A 519 -21.87 2.74 7.09
C TRP A 519 -21.74 4.25 7.14
N ASP A 520 -22.46 4.97 6.29
CA ASP A 520 -22.67 6.40 6.49
C ASP A 520 -23.97 6.61 7.26
N ILE A 521 -23.88 7.29 8.40
CA ILE A 521 -24.99 7.57 9.32
C ILE A 521 -25.04 9.08 9.55
N ALA A 522 -26.24 9.66 9.52
CA ALA A 522 -26.48 11.03 9.94
C ALA A 522 -26.91 11.07 11.40
N ALA A 523 -26.36 11.98 12.19
CA ALA A 523 -26.93 12.36 13.48
C ALA A 523 -28.01 13.42 13.23
N THR A 524 -29.25 13.15 13.67
CA THR A 524 -30.38 14.07 13.52
C THR A 524 -31.04 14.31 14.88
N VAL A 525 -31.98 15.27 14.94
CA VAL A 525 -32.78 15.54 16.15
C VAL A 525 -33.69 14.38 16.54
N ASP A 526 -34.10 13.55 15.56
CA ASP A 526 -34.94 12.38 15.78
C ASP A 526 -34.11 11.11 16.08
N GLY A 527 -32.79 11.27 16.25
CA GLY A 527 -31.82 10.20 16.43
C GLY A 527 -31.00 9.88 15.17
N PRO A 528 -30.14 8.85 15.21
CA PRO A 528 -29.28 8.49 14.10
C PRO A 528 -30.04 7.79 12.97
N VAL A 529 -29.69 8.11 11.72
CA VAL A 529 -30.35 7.59 10.51
C VAL A 529 -29.31 7.06 9.52
N LEU A 530 -29.48 5.81 9.05
CA LEU A 530 -28.63 5.22 8.00
C LEU A 530 -28.83 5.95 6.65
N LEU A 531 -27.73 6.28 6.00
CA LEU A 531 -27.72 6.91 4.67
C LEU A 531 -27.36 5.90 3.56
N GLU A 532 -26.30 5.12 3.78
CA GLU A 532 -25.80 4.11 2.84
C GLU A 532 -24.83 3.11 3.49
N GLY A 533 -24.69 1.92 2.89
CA GLY A 533 -23.66 0.94 3.23
C GLY A 533 -22.63 0.77 2.11
N ASN A 534 -21.33 0.84 2.44
CA ASN A 534 -20.23 0.82 1.48
C ASN A 534 -19.36 -0.45 1.63
N THR A 535 -19.37 -1.33 0.63
CA THR A 535 -18.55 -2.57 0.60
C THR A 535 -17.17 -2.39 -0.04
N ASN A 536 -16.98 -1.31 -0.81
CA ASN A 536 -15.68 -0.94 -1.37
C ASN A 536 -15.19 0.37 -0.70
N LEU A 537 -15.10 0.34 0.63
CA LEU A 537 -14.77 1.50 1.47
C LEU A 537 -13.36 2.02 1.21
N ASP A 538 -13.12 3.29 1.51
CA ASP A 538 -11.75 3.85 1.45
C ASP A 538 -10.96 3.45 2.69
N VAL A 539 -9.79 2.85 2.49
CA VAL A 539 -8.92 2.43 3.59
C VAL A 539 -7.91 3.53 3.95
N MET A 540 -7.68 4.49 3.07
CA MET A 540 -6.63 5.48 3.27
C MET A 540 -7.04 6.53 4.29
N PHE A 541 -8.21 7.14 4.10
CA PHE A 541 -8.64 8.26 4.92
C PHE A 541 -8.85 7.90 6.40
N PRO A 542 -9.43 6.73 6.76
CA PRO A 542 -9.48 6.27 8.15
C PRO A 542 -8.10 6.15 8.80
N GLN A 543 -7.17 5.42 8.17
CA GLN A 543 -5.83 5.20 8.71
C GLN A 543 -5.07 6.53 8.88
N ARG A 544 -5.29 7.50 7.98
CA ARG A 544 -4.73 8.84 8.09
C ARG A 544 -5.31 9.62 9.26
N ALA A 545 -6.63 9.63 9.42
CA ALA A 545 -7.30 10.37 10.48
C ALA A 545 -6.90 9.85 11.86
N TYR A 546 -6.87 8.53 12.05
CA TYR A 546 -6.36 7.93 13.28
C TYR A 546 -4.84 8.09 13.41
N GLY A 547 -4.10 8.18 12.31
CA GLY A 547 -2.64 8.24 12.30
C GLY A 547 -2.01 6.90 12.62
N GLU A 548 -2.67 5.80 12.26
CA GLU A 548 -2.18 4.43 12.47
C GLU A 548 -2.69 3.50 11.37
N GLY A 549 -1.88 2.49 11.05
CA GLY A 549 -2.29 1.44 10.12
C GLY A 549 -3.31 0.51 10.75
N PHE A 550 -4.24 -0.01 9.94
CA PHE A 550 -5.29 -0.90 10.44
C PHE A 550 -4.77 -2.15 11.16
N GLY A 551 -3.52 -2.58 10.89
CA GLY A 551 -2.86 -3.66 11.61
C GLY A 551 -2.75 -3.49 13.12
N ARG A 552 -2.81 -2.25 13.64
CA ARG A 552 -2.82 -1.95 15.09
C ARG A 552 -4.20 -1.57 15.65
N SER A 553 -5.20 -1.49 14.79
CA SER A 553 -6.57 -1.15 15.17
C SER A 553 -7.38 -2.41 15.56
N PRO A 554 -8.60 -2.26 16.12
CA PRO A 554 -9.53 -3.37 16.32
C PRO A 554 -9.87 -4.14 15.03
N LEU A 555 -9.70 -3.53 13.85
CA LEU A 555 -9.89 -4.22 12.57
C LEU A 555 -8.82 -5.27 12.29
N GLY A 556 -7.60 -5.10 12.82
CA GLY A 556 -6.45 -5.93 12.48
C GLY A 556 -6.67 -7.43 12.71
N PRO A 557 -6.99 -7.86 13.95
CA PRO A 557 -7.26 -9.26 14.24
C PRO A 557 -8.45 -9.83 13.45
N LEU A 558 -9.52 -9.04 13.29
CA LEU A 558 -10.72 -9.45 12.56
C LEU A 558 -10.42 -9.68 11.08
N LEU A 559 -9.69 -8.77 10.45
CA LEU A 559 -9.37 -8.88 9.03
C LEU A 559 -8.35 -9.98 8.77
N HIS A 560 -7.41 -10.22 9.68
CA HIS A 560 -6.50 -11.38 9.62
C HIS A 560 -7.25 -12.71 9.56
N LEU A 561 -8.30 -12.87 10.37
CA LEU A 561 -9.17 -14.04 10.32
C LEU A 561 -9.77 -14.24 8.92
N HIS A 562 -10.39 -13.19 8.37
CA HIS A 562 -11.05 -13.28 7.06
C HIS A 562 -10.07 -13.43 5.89
N LEU A 563 -8.86 -12.86 6.00
CA LEU A 563 -7.78 -13.08 5.04
C LEU A 563 -7.33 -14.55 5.06
N ALA A 564 -7.18 -15.15 6.24
CA ALA A 564 -6.84 -16.56 6.38
C ALA A 564 -7.92 -17.49 5.79
N ASP A 565 -9.20 -17.16 6.00
CA ASP A 565 -10.31 -17.91 5.39
C ASP A 565 -10.35 -17.75 3.87
N LEU A 566 -10.18 -16.52 3.36
CA LEU A 566 -10.08 -16.27 1.92
C LEU A 566 -8.89 -17.02 1.30
N ALA A 567 -7.74 -17.02 1.96
CA ALA A 567 -6.57 -17.77 1.52
C ALA A 567 -6.85 -19.27 1.44
N ARG A 568 -7.53 -19.83 2.46
CA ARG A 568 -7.93 -21.24 2.47
C ARG A 568 -8.87 -21.57 1.31
N ILE A 569 -9.89 -20.76 1.08
CA ILE A 569 -10.87 -20.92 -0.01
C ILE A 569 -10.18 -20.86 -1.38
N ARG A 570 -9.16 -20.01 -1.53
CA ARG A 570 -8.40 -19.84 -2.76
C ARG A 570 -7.23 -20.83 -2.91
N GLY A 571 -7.03 -21.74 -1.95
CA GLY A 571 -5.94 -22.72 -1.99
C GLY A 571 -4.54 -22.11 -1.84
N ILE A 572 -4.42 -20.94 -1.19
CA ILE A 572 -3.15 -20.25 -0.95
C ILE A 572 -2.54 -20.80 0.33
N ALA A 573 -1.38 -21.47 0.26
CA ALA A 573 -0.77 -22.02 1.48
C ALA A 573 -0.21 -20.91 2.39
N PRO A 574 -0.12 -21.14 3.72
CA PRO A 574 0.55 -20.20 4.63
C PRO A 574 2.01 -20.03 4.22
N GLY A 575 2.46 -18.79 4.03
CA GLY A 575 3.85 -18.49 3.66
C GLY A 575 4.21 -18.71 2.18
N GLN A 576 3.25 -19.00 1.30
CA GLN A 576 3.50 -18.98 -0.15
C GLN A 576 3.56 -17.53 -0.66
N SER A 577 4.70 -17.16 -1.21
CA SER A 577 4.87 -15.94 -2.01
C SER A 577 4.34 -16.14 -3.45
N PRO A 578 4.07 -15.04 -4.19
CA PRO A 578 3.32 -15.05 -5.46
C PRO A 578 3.89 -15.93 -6.59
N GLU A 579 5.17 -16.28 -6.56
CA GLU A 579 5.83 -16.98 -7.68
C GLU A 579 5.59 -18.50 -7.68
N SER A 580 5.03 -19.07 -6.61
CA SER A 580 4.84 -20.52 -6.48
C SER A 580 3.64 -21.11 -7.25
N LEU A 581 2.70 -20.28 -7.72
CA LEU A 581 1.45 -20.75 -8.35
C LEU A 581 1.48 -20.81 -9.89
N ASN A 582 2.36 -20.07 -10.57
CA ASN A 582 2.51 -20.15 -12.03
C ASN A 582 3.03 -21.51 -12.53
N LYS A 583 3.59 -22.35 -11.65
CA LYS A 583 4.07 -23.69 -12.00
C LYS A 583 2.97 -24.77 -12.04
N ARG A 584 1.82 -24.58 -11.40
CA ARG A 584 0.77 -25.63 -11.37
C ARG A 584 -0.20 -25.58 -12.55
N ARG A 585 -0.29 -24.48 -13.30
CA ARG A 585 -1.10 -24.41 -14.53
C ARG A 585 -0.35 -24.80 -15.81
N ALA A 586 0.98 -24.67 -15.85
CA ALA A 586 1.79 -25.13 -16.99
C ALA A 586 1.95 -26.67 -17.06
N VAL A 587 1.64 -27.39 -15.98
CA VAL A 587 1.68 -28.87 -15.94
C VAL A 587 0.29 -29.49 -16.18
N ALA A 588 -0.80 -28.75 -15.95
CA ALA A 588 -2.16 -29.23 -16.17
C ALA A 588 -2.75 -28.89 -17.56
N SER A 589 -2.05 -28.08 -18.36
CA SER A 589 -2.38 -27.85 -19.78
C SER A 589 -1.49 -28.64 -20.75
N GLY A 590 -0.78 -29.65 -20.24
CA GLY A 590 0.17 -30.48 -20.97
C GLY A 590 0.04 -31.97 -20.64
N SER A 591 -1.19 -32.43 -20.38
CA SER A 591 -1.57 -33.85 -20.31
C SER A 591 -2.97 -34.03 -20.86
#